data_AF-A0A917W0U8-F1
#
_entry.id   AF-A0A917W0U8-F1
#
_cell.length_a   1.000
_cell.length_b   1.000
_cell.length_c   1.000
_cell.angle_alpha   90.00
_cell.angle_beta   90.00
_cell.angle_gamma   90.00
#
_symmetry.space_group_name_H-M   'P 1'
#
loop_
_entity.id
_entity.type
_entity.pdbx_description
1 polymer ?
#
loop_
_entity_poly.entity_id
_entity_poly.type
_entity_poly.pdbx_seq_one_letter_code
_entity_poly.pdbx_strand_id
1 'polypeptide(L)' 'MAAKRKVDLGPRTKKILIAVGAGETVLKIIALIDLIRRPKDSVRGSKIGWATAIATINSAGAVPIGYFLFGRKSS' A
#
# COMPACT_ATOMS: atom_id res chain seq x y z
N MET A 1 34.38 -1.98 -12.74
CA MET A 1 33.38 -0.94 -12.39
C MET A 1 32.04 -1.37 -12.95
N ALA A 2 31.01 -1.57 -12.12
CA ALA A 2 29.68 -1.96 -12.62
C ALA A 2 29.04 -0.77 -13.36
N ALA A 3 28.91 -0.86 -14.68
CA ALA A 3 28.26 0.16 -15.49
C ALA A 3 26.78 0.26 -15.06
N LYS A 4 26.40 1.39 -14.48
CA LYS A 4 25.02 1.67 -14.07
C LYS A 4 24.17 1.75 -15.35
N ARG A 5 23.50 0.65 -15.71
CA ARG A 5 22.60 0.60 -16.88
C ARG A 5 21.41 1.52 -16.60
N LYS A 6 21.48 2.76 -17.09
CA LYS A 6 20.35 3.70 -17.06
C LYS A 6 19.33 3.20 -18.07
N VAL A 7 18.23 2.64 -17.56
CA VAL A 7 17.07 2.36 -18.38
C VAL A 7 16.46 3.70 -18.76
N ASP A 8 16.55 4.08 -20.03
CA ASP A 8 15.85 5.26 -20.55
C ASP A 8 14.36 4.93 -20.61
N LEU A 9 13.67 5.25 -19.51
CA LEU A 9 12.23 5.11 -19.44
C LEU A 9 11.62 6.27 -20.21
N GLY A 10 10.91 5.97 -21.28
CA GLY A 10 10.18 6.97 -22.04
C GLY A 10 9.32 7.86 -21.12
N PRO A 11 9.11 9.15 -21.48
CA PRO A 11 8.50 10.14 -20.59
C PRO A 11 7.10 9.73 -20.09
N ARG A 12 6.37 8.95 -20.87
CA ARG A 12 5.06 8.39 -20.49
C ARG A 12 5.19 7.32 -19.41
N THR A 13 6.10 6.36 -19.57
CA THR A 13 6.35 5.28 -18.61
C THR A 13 6.83 5.83 -17.28
N LYS A 14 7.72 6.83 -17.31
CA LYS A 14 8.19 7.52 -16.10
C LYS A 14 7.03 8.19 -15.34
N LYS A 15 6.14 8.90 -16.05
CA LYS A 15 4.96 9.53 -15.44
C LYS A 15 4.00 8.50 -14.82
N ILE A 16 3.76 7.38 -15.52
CA ILE A 16 2.91 6.29 -15.01
C ILE A 16 3.50 5.71 -13.72
N LEU A 17 4.80 5.40 -13.69
CA LEU A 17 5.47 4.86 -12.50
C LEU A 17 5.38 5.82 -11.31
N ILE A 18 5.59 7.12 -11.54
CA ILE A 18 5.44 8.15 -10.50
C ILE A 18 4.00 8.20 -10.00
N ALA A 19 3.02 8.21 -10.89
CA ALA A 19 1.60 8.25 -10.52
C ALA A 19 1.18 7.01 -9.71
N VAL A 20 1.61 5.82 -10.15
CA VAL A 20 1.34 4.55 -9.45
C VAL A 20 2.00 4.53 -8.07
N GLY A 21 3.28 4.92 -7.97
CA GLY A 21 3.98 4.97 -6.69
C GLY A 21 3.39 5.99 -5.71
N ALA A 22 3.00 7.17 -6.21
CA ALA A 22 2.33 8.18 -5.40
C ALA A 22 0.96 7.70 -4.92
N GLY A 23 0.16 7.10 -5.81
CA GLY A 23 -1.14 6.54 -5.48
C GLY A 23 -1.03 5.42 -4.44
N GLU A 24 -0.07 4.51 -4.59
CA GLU A 24 0.18 3.46 -3.60
C GLU A 24 0.54 4.04 -2.22
N THR A 25 1.39 5.08 -2.20
CA THR A 25 1.82 5.72 -0.95
C THR A 25 0.64 6.35 -0.22
N VAL A 26 -0.20 7.11 -0.93
CA VAL A 26 -1.42 7.72 -0.37
C VAL A 26 -2.36 6.63 0.17
N LEU A 27 -2.55 5.55 -0.59
CA LEU A 27 -3.43 4.45 -0.19
C LEU A 27 -2.94 3.75 1.09
N LYS A 28 -1.62 3.54 1.24
CA LYS A 28 -1.02 3.00 2.47
C LYS A 28 -1.27 3.93 3.67
N ILE A 29 -1.09 5.23 3.49
CA ILE A 29 -1.33 6.22 4.56
C ILE A 29 -2.80 6.17 5.01
N ILE A 30 -3.75 6.19 4.06
CA ILE A 30 -5.18 6.12 4.38
C ILE A 30 -5.51 4.81 5.13
N ALA A 31 -4.98 3.68 4.68
CA ALA A 31 -5.21 2.38 5.32
C ALA A 31 -4.64 2.32 6.75
N LEU A 32 -3.44 2.88 6.99
CA LEU A 32 -2.86 2.97 8.32
C LEU A 32 -3.68 3.90 9.24
N ILE A 33 -4.14 5.04 8.72
CA ILE A 33 -5.00 5.96 9.47
C ILE A 33 -6.33 5.27 9.85
N ASP A 34 -6.97 4.55 8.92
CA ASP A 34 -8.19 3.77 9.20
C ASP A 34 -7.94 2.70 10.28
N LEU A 35 -6.82 1.99 10.20
CA LEU A 35 -6.43 0.93 11.15
C LEU A 35 -6.17 1.48 12.57
N ILE A 36 -5.57 2.66 12.67
CA ILE A 36 -5.33 3.35 13.93
C ILE A 36 -6.66 3.86 14.51
N ARG A 37 -7.52 4.46 13.68
CA ARG A 37 -8.82 5.03 14.09
C ARG A 37 -9.87 3.97 14.44
N ARG A 38 -9.86 2.78 13.82
CA ARG A 38 -10.83 1.72 14.13
C ARG A 38 -10.56 1.10 15.51
N PRO A 39 -11.57 0.89 16.37
CA PRO A 39 -11.40 0.10 17.59
C PRO A 39 -11.02 -1.35 17.24
N LYS A 40 -10.25 -2.01 18.12
CA LYS A 40 -9.66 -3.33 17.88
C LYS A 40 -10.71 -4.41 17.55
N ASP A 41 -11.92 -4.26 18.06
CA ASP A 41 -13.06 -5.16 17.81
C ASP A 41 -13.57 -5.18 16.36
N SER A 42 -13.35 -4.08 15.63
CA SER A 42 -13.84 -3.90 14.26
C SER A 42 -12.82 -4.28 13.18
N VAL A 43 -11.70 -4.88 13.58
CA VAL A 43 -10.64 -5.39 12.69
C VAL A 43 -10.56 -6.91 12.85
N ARG A 44 -10.60 -7.66 11.75
CA ARG A 44 -10.40 -9.12 11.79
C ARG A 44 -8.90 -9.42 11.91
N GLY A 45 -8.47 -9.94 13.05
CA GLY A 45 -7.07 -10.33 13.31
C GLY A 45 -6.23 -9.26 14.02
N SER A 46 -4.90 -9.45 14.03
CA SER A 46 -3.98 -8.55 14.75
C SER A 46 -3.75 -7.25 13.98
N LYS A 47 -3.97 -6.11 14.66
CA LYS A 47 -3.66 -4.79 14.11
C LYS A 47 -2.21 -4.65 13.67
N ILE A 48 -1.27 -5.23 14.43
CA ILE A 48 0.14 -5.16 14.09
C ILE A 48 0.41 -5.94 12.80
N GLY A 49 -0.22 -7.10 12.62
CA GLY A 49 -0.13 -7.88 11.38
C GLY A 49 -0.60 -7.11 10.16
N TRP A 50 -1.74 -6.41 10.27
CA TRP A 50 -2.23 -5.53 9.20
C TRP A 50 -1.33 -4.34 8.94
N ALA A 51 -0.82 -3.68 9.97
CA ALA A 51 0.11 -2.56 9.82
C ALA A 51 1.39 -2.99 9.10
N THR A 52 1.97 -4.13 9.49
CA THR A 52 3.15 -4.69 8.83
C THR A 52 2.87 -5.02 7.38
N ALA A 53 1.76 -5.72 7.09
CA ALA A 53 1.41 -6.06 5.71
C ALA A 53 1.23 -4.83 4.82
N ILE A 54 0.54 -3.79 5.32
CA ILE A 54 0.33 -2.53 4.59
C ILE A 54 1.66 -1.80 4.35
N ALA A 55 2.58 -1.82 5.32
CA ALA A 55 3.85 -1.09 5.23
C ALA A 55 4.91 -1.81 4.37
N THR A 56 5.02 -3.13 4.46
CA THR A 56 6.13 -3.87 3.84
C THR A 56 5.84 -4.32 2.42
N ILE A 57 4.57 -4.52 2.08
CA ILE A 57 4.19 -5.07 0.78
C ILE A 57 3.95 -3.92 -0.22
N ASN A 58 4.83 -3.79 -1.20
CA ASN A 58 4.69 -2.88 -2.35
C ASN A 58 4.11 -3.69 -3.51
N SER A 59 2.78 -3.73 -3.64
CA SER A 59 2.06 -4.57 -4.62
C SER A 59 1.09 -3.77 -5.50
N ALA A 60 1.45 -2.55 -5.86
CA ALA A 60 0.59 -1.61 -6.59
C ALA A 60 -0.81 -1.46 -5.94
N GLY A 61 -0.86 -1.40 -4.60
CA GLY A 61 -2.12 -1.25 -3.86
C GLY A 61 -2.95 -2.52 -3.63
N ALA A 62 -2.50 -3.72 -4.06
CA ALA A 62 -3.26 -4.96 -3.84
C ALA A 62 -3.51 -5.29 -2.35
N VAL A 63 -2.55 -4.98 -1.47
CA VAL A 63 -2.66 -5.25 -0.03
C VAL A 63 -3.66 -4.34 0.70
N PRO A 64 -3.64 -3.01 0.54
CA PRO A 64 -4.69 -2.17 1.11
C PRO A 64 -6.09 -2.53 0.55
N ILE A 65 -6.21 -2.90 -0.73
CA ILE A 65 -7.48 -3.41 -1.29
C ILE A 65 -7.91 -4.69 -0.55
N GLY A 66 -7.00 -5.64 -0.32
CA GLY A 66 -7.26 -6.84 0.49
C GLY A 66 -7.68 -6.53 1.94
N TYR A 67 -7.09 -5.51 2.58
CA TYR A 67 -7.51 -5.05 3.91
C TYR A 67 -8.93 -4.48 3.90
N PHE A 68 -9.26 -3.64 2.92
CA PHE A 68 -10.61 -3.08 2.80
C PHE A 68 -11.67 -4.15 2.59
N LEU A 69 -11.37 -5.18 1.79
CA LEU A 69 -12.30 -6.27 1.45
C LEU A 69 -12.44 -7.34 2.54
N PHE A 70 -11.34 -7.73 3.19
CA PHE A 70 -11.33 -8.88 4.08
C PHE A 70 -10.97 -8.55 5.54
N GLY A 71 -10.24 -7.46 5.78
CA GLY A 71 -9.76 -7.04 7.10
C GLY A 71 -10.77 -6.22 7.90
N ARG A 72 -11.63 -5.47 7.21
CA ARG A 72 -12.70 -4.68 7.85
C ARG A 72 -13.86 -5.62 8.22
N LYS A 73 -14.22 -5.64 9.51
CA LYS A 73 -15.51 -6.17 9.94
C LYS A 73 -16.55 -5.08 9.65
N SER A 74 -17.42 -5.30 8.67
CA SER A 74 -18.68 -4.57 8.59
C SER A 74 -19.60 -5.21 9.62
N SER A 75 -20.04 -4.40 10.58
CA SER A 75 -21.23 -4.75 11.34
C SER A 75 -22.45 -4.57 10.46
#